data_AF-A0A0F5R3B2-F1
#
_entry.id   AF-A0A0F5R3B2-F1
#
_cell.length_a   1.000
_cell.length_b   1.000
_cell.length_c   1.000
_cell.angle_alpha   90.00
_cell.angle_beta   90.00
_cell.angle_gamma   90.00
#
_symmetry.space_group_name_H-M   'P 1'
#
loop_
_entity.id
_entity.type
_entity.pdbx_description
1 polymer ?
#
loop_
_entity_poly.entity_id
_entity_poly.type
_entity_poly.pdbx_seq_one_letter_code
_entity_poly.pdbx_strand_id
1 'polypeptide(L)'
;MTRQAKAVLGAALILLGVYMMLQQGRSVGPGFIFGHFWPSLFVIPLGIFFHWMYFSLLGRRAPGLLIPGGILLAAGLVCQFAMLLDNWGSIWPGFILAVPFGLWEFYWFGNRNRWLLIPINILLVIGLLFSAVFSISALLSGFASVFPFLALLFIIGGSFLLLSRSRA
;
A
#
# COMPACT_ATOMS: atom_id res chain seq x y z
N MET A 1 -9.67 -14.91 -29.60
CA MET A 1 -8.86 -14.76 -28.38
C MET A 1 -7.64 -15.68 -28.47
N THR A 2 -6.43 -15.13 -28.35
CA THR A 2 -5.18 -15.91 -28.40
C THR A 2 -5.06 -16.84 -27.19
N ARG A 3 -4.33 -17.96 -27.34
CA ARG A 3 -4.13 -18.96 -26.27
C ARG A 3 -3.57 -18.34 -24.98
N GLN A 4 -2.78 -17.28 -25.13
CA GLN A 4 -2.22 -16.48 -24.03
C GLN A 4 -3.29 -15.70 -23.25
N ALA A 5 -4.28 -15.10 -23.94
CA ALA A 5 -5.38 -14.41 -23.29
C ALA A 5 -6.24 -15.35 -22.43
N LYS A 6 -6.42 -16.61 -22.88
CA LYS A 6 -7.12 -17.64 -22.10
C LYS A 6 -6.33 -18.09 -20.86
N ALA A 7 -5.00 -18.18 -20.98
CA ALA A 7 -4.13 -18.51 -19.86
C ALA A 7 -4.12 -17.40 -18.79
N VAL A 8 -4.02 -16.13 -19.21
CA VAL A 8 -4.10 -14.98 -18.29
C VAL A 8 -5.48 -14.90 -17.63
N LEU A 9 -6.55 -15.10 -18.39
CA LEU A 9 -7.92 -15.10 -17.86
C LEU A 9 -8.15 -16.27 -16.88
N GLY A 10 -7.61 -17.45 -17.19
CA GLY A 10 -7.67 -18.62 -16.31
C GLY A 10 -6.90 -18.42 -15.01
N ALA A 11 -5.68 -17.88 -15.08
CA ALA A 11 -4.90 -17.54 -13.89
C ALA A 11 -5.60 -16.48 -13.02
N ALA A 12 -6.21 -15.48 -13.65
CA ALA A 12 -7.01 -14.47 -12.96
C ALA A 12 -8.24 -15.08 -12.26
N LEU A 13 -8.95 -16.02 -12.92
CA LEU A 13 -10.08 -16.73 -12.32
C LEU A 13 -9.66 -17.59 -11.13
N ILE A 14 -8.49 -18.26 -11.22
CA ILE A 14 -7.97 -19.10 -10.14
C ILE A 14 -7.62 -18.23 -8.92
N LEU A 15 -6.92 -17.11 -9.13
CA LEU A 15 -6.61 -16.15 -8.07
C LEU A 15 -7.88 -15.56 -7.44
N LEU A 16 -8.87 -15.22 -8.26
CA LEU A 16 -10.18 -14.74 -7.79
C LEU A 16 -10.90 -15.81 -6.96
N GLY A 17 -10.87 -17.08 -7.40
CA GLY A 17 -11.48 -18.20 -6.68
C GLY A 17 -10.83 -18.47 -5.32
N VAL A 18 -9.50 -18.45 -5.26
CA VAL A 18 -8.75 -18.59 -4.00
C VAL A 18 -9.06 -17.43 -3.04
N TYR A 19 -9.14 -16.20 -3.57
CA TYR A 19 -9.52 -15.03 -2.80
C TYR A 19 -10.94 -15.16 -2.21
N MET A 20 -11.90 -15.68 -2.98
CA MET A 20 -13.27 -15.91 -2.51
C MET A 20 -13.34 -17.03 -1.46
N MET A 21 -12.55 -18.09 -1.58
CA MET A 21 -12.47 -19.15 -0.56
C MET A 21 -11.90 -18.64 0.76
N LEU A 22 -10.88 -17.78 0.73
CA LEU A 22 -10.28 -17.17 1.92
C LEU A 22 -11.23 -16.20 2.66
N GLN A 23 -12.34 -15.79 2.02
CA GLN A 23 -13.36 -14.90 2.59
C GLN A 23 -14.55 -15.66 3.21
N GLN A 24 -14.54 -17.01 3.27
CA GLN A 24 -15.61 -17.79 3.89
C GLN A 24 -15.79 -17.40 5.38
N GLY A 25 -16.84 -16.62 5.67
CA GLY A 25 -17.23 -16.24 7.02
C GLY A 25 -17.50 -14.74 7.23
N ARG A 26 -17.13 -13.86 6.29
CA ARG A 26 -17.48 -12.43 6.34
C ARG A 26 -18.75 -12.18 5.54
N SER A 27 -19.82 -11.74 6.20
CA SER A 27 -20.99 -11.19 5.51
C SER A 27 -20.54 -10.01 4.65
N VAL A 28 -20.47 -10.21 3.33
CA VAL A 28 -20.23 -9.16 2.33
C VAL A 28 -21.45 -8.23 2.25
N GLY A 29 -21.66 -7.46 3.33
CA GLY A 29 -22.64 -6.40 3.37
C GLY A 29 -22.09 -5.13 2.70
N PRO A 30 -22.96 -4.16 2.38
CA PRO A 30 -22.54 -2.86 1.84
C PRO A 30 -21.46 -2.19 2.70
N GLY A 31 -21.57 -2.28 4.04
CA GLY A 31 -20.59 -1.71 4.96
C GLY A 31 -19.18 -2.28 4.82
N PHE A 32 -19.02 -3.57 4.47
CA PHE A 32 -17.70 -4.17 4.25
C PHE A 32 -17.06 -3.64 2.96
N ILE A 33 -17.86 -3.52 1.90
CA ILE A 33 -17.43 -3.02 0.59
C ILE A 33 -17.02 -1.54 0.71
N PHE A 34 -17.87 -0.70 1.30
CA PHE A 34 -17.52 0.70 1.54
C PHE A 34 -16.33 0.84 2.50
N GLY A 35 -16.19 -0.02 3.50
CA GLY A 35 -15.05 0.02 4.42
C GLY A 35 -13.69 -0.27 3.77
N HIS A 36 -13.61 -1.28 2.89
CA HIS A 36 -12.33 -1.73 2.32
C HIS A 36 -12.04 -1.16 0.92
N PHE A 37 -13.08 -0.83 0.15
CA PHE A 37 -12.94 -0.43 -1.26
C PHE A 37 -13.27 1.04 -1.52
N TRP A 38 -13.51 1.87 -0.50
CA TRP A 38 -13.67 3.31 -0.68
C TRP A 38 -12.55 3.98 -1.51
N PRO A 39 -11.25 3.59 -1.41
CA PRO A 39 -10.21 4.23 -2.19
C PRO A 39 -10.40 3.96 -3.69
N SER A 40 -10.72 2.71 -4.04
CA SER A 40 -11.01 2.32 -5.42
C SER A 40 -12.32 2.89 -5.98
N LEU A 41 -13.32 3.14 -5.12
CA LEU A 41 -14.63 3.64 -5.53
C LEU A 41 -14.66 5.16 -5.71
N PHE A 42 -13.92 5.90 -4.88
CA PHE A 42 -13.99 7.36 -4.85
C PHE A 42 -12.68 8.03 -5.24
N VAL A 43 -11.56 7.60 -4.65
CA VAL A 43 -10.28 8.33 -4.76
C VAL A 43 -9.61 8.07 -6.12
N ILE A 44 -9.50 6.80 -6.53
CA ILE A 44 -8.87 6.43 -7.80
C ILE A 44 -9.66 6.99 -9.00
N PRO A 45 -11.01 6.86 -9.07
CA PRO A 45 -11.77 7.42 -10.18
C PRO A 45 -11.66 8.95 -10.26
N LEU A 46 -11.57 9.64 -9.12
CA LEU A 46 -11.34 11.08 -9.09
C LEU A 46 -9.94 11.46 -9.64
N GLY A 47 -8.91 10.68 -9.29
CA GLY A 47 -7.57 10.82 -9.89
C GLY A 47 -7.60 10.63 -11.42
N ILE A 48 -8.26 9.56 -11.89
CA ILE A 48 -8.43 9.28 -13.33
C ILE A 48 -9.23 10.39 -14.02
N PHE A 49 -10.26 10.94 -13.38
CA PHE A 49 -11.05 12.03 -13.91
C PHE A 49 -10.19 13.26 -14.23
N PHE A 50 -9.26 13.64 -13.36
CA PHE A 50 -8.33 14.73 -13.64
C PHE A 50 -7.40 14.46 -14.82
N HIS A 51 -6.93 13.21 -14.98
CA HIS A 51 -6.13 12.82 -16.15
C HIS A 51 -6.97 12.85 -17.44
N TRP A 52 -8.20 12.35 -17.39
CA TRP A 52 -9.12 12.40 -18.53
C TRP A 52 -9.41 13.84 -18.94
N MET A 53 -9.63 14.74 -17.97
CA MET A 53 -9.84 16.15 -18.23
C MET A 53 -8.62 16.80 -18.91
N TYR A 54 -7.39 16.46 -18.48
CA TYR A 54 -6.16 16.94 -19.12
C TYR A 54 -5.97 16.44 -20.56
N PHE A 55 -6.14 15.13 -20.80
CA PHE A 55 -5.89 14.54 -22.12
C PHE A 55 -7.03 14.77 -23.11
N SER A 56 -8.28 14.74 -22.66
CA SER A 56 -9.46 14.79 -23.53
C SER A 56 -10.07 16.19 -23.63
N LEU A 57 -10.26 16.90 -22.52
CA LEU A 57 -10.97 18.19 -22.53
C LEU A 57 -10.03 19.38 -22.79
N LEU A 58 -8.90 19.44 -22.09
CA LEU A 58 -8.00 20.61 -22.14
C LEU A 58 -6.88 20.48 -23.18
N GLY A 59 -6.82 19.39 -23.94
CA GLY A 59 -5.88 19.22 -25.04
C GLY A 59 -4.42 19.46 -24.63
N ARG A 60 -4.03 19.00 -23.44
CA ARG A 60 -2.68 19.16 -22.85
C ARG A 60 -2.28 20.60 -22.46
N ARG A 61 -3.22 21.56 -22.44
CA ARG A 61 -2.91 22.98 -22.16
C ARG A 61 -2.77 23.33 -20.68
N ALA A 62 -3.33 22.53 -19.78
CA ALA A 62 -3.31 22.79 -18.34
C ALA A 62 -2.57 21.68 -17.57
N PRO A 63 -1.23 21.62 -17.64
CA PRO A 63 -0.47 20.57 -16.98
C PRO A 63 -0.64 20.60 -15.45
N GLY A 64 -0.95 21.76 -14.86
CA GLY A 64 -1.15 21.89 -13.41
C GLY A 64 -2.25 20.98 -12.84
N LEU A 65 -3.18 20.50 -13.68
CA LEU A 65 -4.23 19.58 -13.28
C LEU A 65 -3.72 18.14 -13.04
N LEU A 66 -2.57 17.77 -13.61
CA LEU A 66 -1.97 16.46 -13.35
C LEU A 66 -1.37 16.37 -11.94
N ILE A 67 -1.03 17.50 -11.31
CA ILE A 67 -0.50 17.48 -9.94
C ILE A 67 -1.54 16.90 -8.98
N PRO A 68 -2.76 17.46 -8.83
CA PRO A 68 -3.78 16.86 -7.98
C PRO A 68 -4.25 15.49 -8.51
N GLY A 69 -4.28 15.29 -9.83
CA GLY A 69 -4.64 13.99 -10.43
C GLY A 69 -3.70 12.86 -10.02
N GLY A 70 -2.40 13.04 -10.21
CA GLY A 70 -1.37 12.05 -9.87
C GLY A 70 -1.25 11.83 -8.37
N ILE A 71 -1.39 12.89 -7.55
CA ILE A 71 -1.44 12.77 -6.08
C ILE A 71 -2.63 11.91 -5.65
N LEU A 72 -3.83 12.18 -6.17
CA LEU A 72 -5.03 11.40 -5.83
C LEU A 72 -4.91 9.96 -6.27
N LEU A 73 -4.34 9.70 -7.44
CA LEU A 73 -4.15 8.34 -7.95
C LEU A 73 -3.17 7.56 -7.07
N ALA A 74 -2.01 8.14 -6.76
CA ALA A 74 -1.02 7.51 -5.88
C ALA A 74 -1.54 7.35 -4.44
N ALA A 75 -2.19 8.39 -3.88
CA ALA A 75 -2.80 8.31 -2.55
C ALA A 75 -3.93 7.28 -2.50
N GLY A 76 -4.75 7.17 -3.55
CA GLY A 76 -5.79 6.16 -3.68
C GLY A 76 -5.23 4.74 -3.67
N LEU A 77 -4.10 4.52 -4.36
CA LEU A 77 -3.39 3.24 -4.31
C LEU A 77 -2.86 2.93 -2.91
N VAL A 78 -2.22 3.91 -2.26
CA VAL A 78 -1.72 3.77 -0.87
C VAL A 78 -2.85 3.41 0.08
N CYS A 79 -3.98 4.13 0.02
CA CYS A 79 -5.18 3.82 0.79
C CYS A 79 -5.72 2.42 0.49
N GLN A 80 -5.73 2.00 -0.78
CA GLN A 80 -6.24 0.68 -1.16
C GLN A 80 -5.34 -0.43 -0.62
N PHE A 81 -4.01 -0.29 -0.71
CA PHE A 81 -3.08 -1.24 -0.11
C PHE A 81 -3.19 -1.25 1.41
N ALA A 82 -3.34 -0.09 2.05
CA ALA A 82 -3.52 0.00 3.49
C ALA A 82 -4.80 -0.72 3.96
N MET A 83 -5.91 -0.59 3.22
CA MET A 83 -7.15 -1.31 3.52
C MET A 83 -7.06 -2.82 3.24
N LEU A 84 -6.32 -3.24 2.21
CA LEU A 84 -6.18 -4.66 1.87
C LEU A 84 -5.25 -5.42 2.82
N LEU A 85 -4.18 -4.77 3.28
CA LEU A 85 -3.18 -5.36 4.16
C LEU A 85 -3.44 -5.06 5.64
N ASP A 86 -4.43 -4.21 5.94
CA ASP A 86 -4.76 -3.70 7.27
C ASP A 86 -3.53 -3.13 8.03
N ASN A 87 -2.56 -2.61 7.27
CA ASN A 87 -1.25 -2.18 7.78
C ASN A 87 -1.01 -0.69 7.56
N TRP A 88 -1.87 0.13 8.17
CA TRP A 88 -1.77 1.58 8.12
C TRP A 88 -0.44 2.11 8.66
N GLY A 89 0.10 1.49 9.71
CA GLY A 89 1.34 1.93 10.36
C GLY A 89 2.57 1.86 9.46
N SER A 90 2.62 0.94 8.50
CA SER A 90 3.77 0.82 7.59
C SER A 90 3.54 1.48 6.23
N ILE A 91 2.28 1.61 5.81
CA ILE A 91 1.91 2.03 4.45
C ILE A 91 1.68 3.54 4.36
N TRP A 92 1.37 4.22 5.47
CA TRP A 92 1.15 5.68 5.49
C TRP A 92 2.29 6.53 4.90
N PRO A 93 3.60 6.17 4.99
CA PRO A 93 4.66 6.94 4.34
C PRO A 93 4.48 7.02 2.81
N GLY A 94 3.68 6.11 2.23
CA GLY A 94 3.28 6.16 0.83
C GLY A 94 2.55 7.46 0.45
N PHE A 95 1.89 8.16 1.39
CA PHE A 95 1.29 9.47 1.10
C PHE A 95 2.35 10.54 0.82
N ILE A 96 3.52 10.44 1.46
CA ILE A 96 4.65 11.33 1.17
C ILE A 96 5.18 11.06 -0.24
N LEU A 97 5.15 9.80 -0.69
CA LEU A 97 5.51 9.40 -2.05
C LEU A 97 4.47 9.76 -3.12
N ALA A 98 3.20 9.99 -2.73
CA ALA A 98 2.16 10.43 -3.66
C ALA A 98 2.43 11.84 -4.22
N VAL A 99 2.98 12.74 -3.39
CA VAL A 99 3.33 14.12 -3.78
C VAL A 99 4.39 14.19 -4.90
N PRO A 100 5.58 13.58 -4.77
CA PRO A 100 6.57 13.57 -5.83
C PRO A 100 6.08 12.83 -7.07
N PHE A 101 5.16 11.87 -6.95
CA PHE A 101 4.57 11.19 -8.10
C PHE A 101 3.74 12.16 -8.98
N GLY A 102 2.84 12.94 -8.37
CA GLY A 102 2.06 13.95 -9.13
C GLY A 102 2.92 15.10 -9.67
N LEU A 103 3.95 15.52 -8.94
CA LEU A 103 4.90 16.52 -9.42
C LEU A 103 5.77 16.00 -10.57
N TRP A 104 6.18 14.73 -10.51
CA TRP A 104 6.93 14.07 -11.58
C TRP A 104 6.09 13.95 -12.86
N GLU A 105 4.81 13.59 -12.71
CA GLU A 105 3.88 13.54 -13.83
C GLU A 105 3.72 14.93 -14.49
N PHE A 106 3.57 15.98 -13.68
CA PHE A 106 3.58 17.36 -14.18
C PHE A 106 4.88 17.73 -14.89
N TYR A 107 6.05 17.28 -14.40
CA TYR A 107 7.33 17.55 -15.06
C TYR A 107 7.39 16.94 -16.47
N TRP A 108 6.89 15.71 -16.62
CA TRP A 108 6.94 14.98 -17.88
C TRP A 108 5.98 15.53 -18.94
N PHE A 109 4.74 15.83 -18.53
CA PHE A 109 3.67 16.29 -19.42
C PHE A 109 3.52 17.82 -19.50
N GLY A 110 4.18 18.55 -18.61
CA GLY A 110 4.19 20.02 -18.56
C GLY A 110 5.47 20.63 -19.10
N ASN A 111 5.92 21.71 -18.46
CA ASN A 111 6.94 22.62 -18.99
C ASN A 111 8.40 22.16 -18.78
N ARG A 112 8.64 20.87 -18.48
CA ARG A 112 9.96 20.25 -18.22
C ARG A 112 10.95 21.15 -17.44
N ASN A 113 10.46 21.84 -16.42
CA ASN A 113 11.26 22.80 -15.69
C ASN A 113 12.23 22.06 -14.75
N ARG A 114 13.54 22.21 -14.99
CA ARG A 114 14.60 21.55 -14.20
C ARG A 114 14.56 21.91 -12.71
N TRP A 115 14.06 23.10 -12.36
CA TRP A 115 13.91 23.54 -10.98
C TRP A 115 12.92 22.68 -10.19
N LEU A 116 11.96 22.02 -10.85
CA LEU A 116 10.97 21.17 -10.19
C LEU A 116 11.53 19.81 -9.75
N LEU A 117 12.63 19.36 -10.38
CA LEU A 117 13.28 18.09 -10.03
C LEU A 117 13.89 18.12 -8.63
N ILE A 118 14.24 19.31 -8.13
CA ILE A 118 14.79 19.49 -6.78
C ILE A 118 13.74 19.09 -5.72
N PRO A 119 12.54 19.70 -5.68
CA PRO A 119 11.47 19.26 -4.78
C PRO A 119 11.12 17.78 -4.93
N ILE A 120 11.00 17.29 -6.17
CA ILE A 120 10.62 15.91 -6.46
C ILE A 120 11.61 14.93 -5.81
N ASN A 121 12.91 15.14 -6.02
CA ASN A 121 13.93 14.26 -5.46
C ASN A 121 13.98 14.33 -3.93
N ILE A 122 13.85 15.52 -3.34
CA ILE A 122 13.85 15.67 -1.88
C ILE A 122 12.65 14.93 -1.28
N LEU A 123 11.45 15.14 -1.81
CA LEU A 123 10.24 14.46 -1.37
C LEU A 123 10.33 12.94 -1.54
N LEU A 124 10.93 12.47 -2.64
CA LEU A 124 11.11 11.06 -2.92
C LEU A 124 12.09 10.42 -1.93
N VAL A 125 13.23 11.06 -1.65
CA VAL A 125 14.19 10.59 -0.64
C VAL A 125 13.56 10.55 0.75
N ILE A 126 12.85 11.61 1.15
CA ILE A 126 12.17 11.66 2.45
C ILE A 126 11.10 10.57 2.54
N GLY A 127 10.26 10.41 1.51
CA GLY A 127 9.22 9.38 1.47
C GLY A 127 9.79 7.97 1.56
N LEU A 128 10.90 7.70 0.87
CA LEU A 128 11.60 6.41 0.95
C LEU A 128 12.23 6.18 2.32
N LEU A 129 12.86 7.19 2.93
CA LEU A 129 13.43 7.08 4.27
C LEU A 129 12.36 6.75 5.31
N PHE A 130 11.23 7.47 5.29
CA PHE A 130 10.12 7.16 6.18
C PHE A 130 9.54 5.77 5.91
N SER A 131 9.32 5.40 4.64
CA SER A 131 8.83 4.06 4.30
C SER A 131 9.76 2.96 4.80
N ALA A 132 11.08 3.14 4.66
CA ALA A 132 12.08 2.20 5.15
C ALA A 132 12.07 2.09 6.68
N VAL A 133 12.12 3.22 7.40
CA VAL A 133 12.13 3.25 8.86
C VAL A 133 10.86 2.60 9.44
N PHE A 134 9.69 2.94 8.92
CA PHE A 134 8.43 2.38 9.42
C PHE A 134 8.27 0.90 9.04
N SER A 135 8.72 0.48 7.86
CA SER A 135 8.71 -0.95 7.49
C SER A 135 9.64 -1.77 8.38
N ILE A 136 10.85 -1.27 8.65
CA ILE A 136 11.80 -1.91 9.58
C ILE A 136 11.20 -1.97 10.99
N SER A 137 10.57 -0.88 11.45
CA SER A 137 9.90 -0.84 12.75
C SER A 137 8.76 -1.86 12.85
N ALA A 138 7.92 -1.99 11.81
CA ALA A 138 6.84 -2.95 11.76
C ALA A 138 7.32 -4.41 11.71
N LEU A 139 8.43 -4.67 11.02
CA LEU A 139 9.07 -5.99 11.04
C LEU A 139 9.60 -6.29 12.45
N LEU A 140 10.35 -5.37 13.06
CA LEU A 140 10.91 -5.55 14.40
C LEU A 140 9.84 -5.70 15.49
N SER A 141 8.72 -4.97 15.40
CA SER A 141 7.60 -5.11 16.35
C SER A 141 6.85 -6.44 16.18
N GLY A 142 6.78 -6.97 14.96
CA GLY A 142 6.31 -8.33 14.70
C GLY A 142 7.20 -9.38 15.38
N PHE A 143 8.53 -9.22 15.31
CA PHE A 143 9.46 -10.05 16.10
C PHE A 143 9.31 -9.82 17.61
N ALA A 144 8.93 -8.61 18.03
CA ALA A 144 8.75 -8.31 19.44
C ALA A 144 7.57 -9.05 20.08
N SER A 145 6.58 -9.43 19.27
CA SER A 145 5.49 -10.31 19.69
C SER A 145 5.95 -11.74 20.01
N VAL A 146 7.13 -12.14 19.56
CA VAL A 146 7.75 -13.44 19.84
C VAL A 146 8.52 -13.44 21.17
N PHE A 147 9.04 -12.28 21.62
CA PHE A 147 9.75 -12.17 22.90
C PHE A 147 8.96 -12.70 24.12
N PRO A 148 7.65 -12.42 24.31
CA PRO A 148 6.91 -13.00 25.43
C PRO A 148 6.78 -14.52 25.36
N PHE A 149 6.69 -15.11 24.16
CA PHE A 149 6.68 -16.57 23.99
C PHE A 149 8.06 -17.19 24.28
N LEU A 150 9.14 -16.54 23.85
CA LEU A 150 10.50 -16.95 24.22
C LEU A 150 10.72 -16.85 25.74
N ALA A 151 10.27 -15.76 26.36
CA ALA A 151 10.36 -15.58 27.81
C ALA A 151 9.58 -16.65 28.56
N LEU A 152 8.37 -16.99 28.11
CA LEU A 152 7.56 -18.07 28.67
C LEU A 152 8.26 -19.43 28.54
N LEU A 153 8.87 -19.72 27.38
CA LEU A 153 9.64 -20.93 27.13
C LEU A 153 10.87 -21.02 28.05
N PHE A 154 11.59 -19.90 28.26
CA PHE A 154 12.69 -19.83 29.21
C PHE A 154 12.25 -19.99 30.67
N ILE A 155 11.10 -19.41 31.06
CA ILE A 155 10.55 -19.56 32.41
C ILE A 155 10.13 -21.01 32.67
N ILE A 156 9.48 -21.66 31.69
CA ILE A 156 9.08 -23.07 31.78
C ILE A 156 10.32 -23.97 31.79
N GLY A 157 11.27 -23.73 30.89
CA GLY A 157 12.53 -24.47 30.83
C GLY A 157 13.34 -24.33 32.11
N GLY A 158 13.45 -23.12 32.65
CA GLY A 158 14.11 -22.83 33.93
C GLY A 158 13.42 -23.50 35.11
N SER A 159 12.08 -23.44 35.16
CA SER A 159 11.28 -24.10 36.22
C SER A 159 11.41 -25.63 36.17
N PHE A 160 11.42 -26.22 34.98
CA PHE A 160 11.62 -27.66 34.79
C PHE A 160 13.02 -28.09 35.23
N LEU A 161 14.05 -27.29 34.91
CA LEU A 161 15.44 -27.59 35.27
C LEU A 161 15.67 -27.47 36.80
N LEU A 162 14.99 -26.54 37.47
CA LEU A 162 14.99 -26.42 38.93
C LEU A 162 14.29 -27.59 39.62
N LEU A 163 13.15 -28.06 39.08
CA LEU A 163 12.42 -29.22 39.61
C LEU A 163 13.12 -30.56 39.30
N SER A 164 13.91 -30.62 38.22
CA SER A 164 14.68 -31.81 37.83
C SER A 164 15.89 -32.08 38.74
N ARG A 165 16.25 -31.18 39.66
CA ARG A 165 17.43 -31.33 40.53
C ARG A 165 17.11 -31.69 41.99
N SER A 166 16.04 -32.45 42.23
CA SER A 166 15.75 -33.06 43.53
C SER A 166 15.47 -34.55 43.39
N ARG A 167 16.51 -35.30 42.99
CA ARG A 167 16.68 -36.75 43.24
C ARG A 167 18.18 -37.05 43.27
N ALA A 168 18.85 -36.60 44.33
CA ALA A 168 20.14 -37.10 44.79
C ALA A 168 20.16 -36.95 46.31
#